data_AF-A0A348N103-F1
#
_entry.id   AF-A0A348N103-F1
#
_cell.length_a   1.000
_cell.length_b   1.000
_cell.length_c   1.000
_cell.angle_alpha   90.00
_cell.angle_beta   90.00
_cell.angle_gamma   90.00
#
_symmetry.space_group_name_H-M   'P 1'
#
loop_
_entity.id
_entity.type
_entity.pdbx_description
1 polymer ?
#
loop_
_entity_poly.entity_id
_entity_poly.type
_entity_poly.pdbx_seq_one_letter_code
_entity_poly.pdbx_strand_id
1 'polypeptide(L)' 'RPQPHYKLIIARDEGENQFLEGYRKQFLSLRAVSHNGPLALVDGDPTEQDYQQIAKVVARYGQGRDTEQVSIRFTNQEQK' A
#
# COMPACT_ATOMS: atom_id res chain seq x y z
N ARG A 1 -6.22 12.27 -3.52
CA ARG A 1 -6.67 11.14 -4.38
C ARG A 1 -5.46 10.67 -5.15
N PRO A 2 -5.33 9.38 -5.54
CA PRO A 2 -4.21 8.91 -6.36
C PRO A 2 -4.00 9.77 -7.61
N GLN A 3 -2.74 10.00 -7.99
CA GLN A 3 -2.39 10.74 -9.20
C GLN A 3 -2.57 9.86 -10.45
N PRO A 4 -2.72 10.44 -11.66
CA PRO A 4 -3.01 9.68 -12.87
C PRO A 4 -1.89 8.72 -13.33
N HIS A 5 -0.64 8.94 -12.90
CA HIS A 5 0.51 8.13 -13.32
C HIS A 5 0.71 6.84 -12.51
N TYR A 6 -0.17 6.55 -11.55
CA TYR A 6 -0.17 5.27 -10.85
C TYR A 6 -1.58 4.87 -10.41
N LYS A 7 -1.81 3.57 -10.23
CA LYS A 7 -3.00 3.01 -9.61
C LYS A 7 -2.65 2.51 -8.23
N LEU A 8 -3.57 2.70 -7.29
CA LEU A 8 -3.46 2.16 -5.94
C LEU A 8 -4.52 1.08 -5.75
N ILE A 9 -4.07 -0.16 -5.52
CA ILE A 9 -4.90 -1.33 -5.32
C ILE A 9 -4.80 -1.71 -3.84
N ILE A 10 -5.91 -1.74 -3.12
CA ILE A 10 -5.94 -1.94 -1.66
C ILE A 10 -6.87 -3.11 -1.36
N ALA A 11 -6.37 -4.13 -0.66
CA ALA A 11 -7.22 -5.20 -0.14
C ALA A 11 -8.18 -4.67 0.94
N ARG A 12 -9.42 -5.17 0.94
CA ARG A 12 -10.48 -4.80 1.90
C ARG A 12 -10.80 -5.91 2.88
N ASP A 13 -10.47 -7.15 2.51
CA ASP A 13 -10.66 -8.33 3.34
C ASP A 13 -9.46 -9.28 3.27
N GLU A 14 -9.54 -10.38 4.01
CA GLU A 14 -8.47 -11.37 4.08
C GLU A 14 -8.27 -12.13 2.76
N GLY A 15 -9.35 -12.39 2.01
CA GLY A 15 -9.27 -13.08 0.72
C GLY A 15 -8.53 -12.23 -0.32
N GLU A 16 -8.84 -10.95 -0.39
CA GLU A 16 -8.12 -9.99 -1.25
C GLU A 16 -6.66 -9.84 -0.81
N ASN A 17 -6.38 -9.81 0.51
CA ASN A 17 -4.99 -9.80 1.00
C ASN A 17 -4.21 -11.02 0.49
N GLN A 18 -4.77 -12.22 0.64
CA GLN A 18 -4.13 -13.46 0.17
C GLN A 18 -3.94 -13.45 -1.35
N PHE A 19 -4.90 -12.93 -2.10
CA PHE A 19 -4.78 -12.79 -3.55
C PHE A 19 -3.64 -11.84 -3.95
N LEU A 20 -3.55 -10.66 -3.31
CA LEU A 20 -2.52 -9.66 -3.62
C LEU A 20 -1.11 -10.07 -3.17
N GLU A 21 -0.98 -10.94 -2.16
CA GLU A 21 0.33 -11.48 -1.73
C GLU A 21 1.09 -12.14 -2.88
N GLY A 22 0.39 -12.82 -3.80
CA GLY A 22 1.00 -13.45 -4.99
C GLY A 22 1.69 -12.45 -5.94
N TYR A 23 1.33 -11.17 -5.86
CA TYR A 23 1.82 -10.10 -6.73
C TYR A 23 2.81 -9.17 -6.03
N ARG A 24 3.08 -9.35 -4.73
CA ARG A 24 3.95 -8.46 -3.93
C ARG A 24 5.37 -8.28 -4.49
N LYS A 25 5.85 -9.27 -5.26
CA LYS A 25 7.18 -9.28 -5.87
C LYS A 25 7.19 -8.58 -7.24
N GLN A 26 6.03 -8.42 -7.87
CA GLN A 26 5.88 -7.85 -9.20
C GLN A 26 5.57 -6.36 -9.17
N PHE A 27 5.01 -5.87 -8.06
CA PHE A 27 4.62 -4.47 -7.90
C PHE A 27 5.25 -3.86 -6.66
N LEU A 28 5.35 -2.52 -6.64
CA LEU A 28 5.62 -1.81 -5.40
C LEU A 28 4.49 -2.13 -4.41
N SER A 29 4.84 -2.75 -3.29
CA SER A 29 3.89 -3.16 -2.28
C SER A 29 4.08 -2.37 -1.00
N LEU A 30 3.00 -2.20 -0.25
CA LEU A 30 3.04 -1.50 1.02
C LEU A 30 2.07 -2.07 2.04
N ARG A 31 2.51 -2.05 3.30
CA ARG A 31 1.78 -2.61 4.45
C ARG A 31 2.01 -1.74 5.69
N ALA A 32 0.97 -1.60 6.51
CA ALA A 32 1.12 -1.00 7.84
C ALA A 32 1.94 -1.91 8.75
N VAL A 33 2.93 -1.35 9.44
CA VAL A 33 3.79 -2.10 10.39
C VAL A 33 3.54 -1.73 11.85
N SER A 34 2.77 -0.65 12.08
CA SER A 34 2.41 -0.17 13.42
C SER A 34 1.06 -0.72 13.90
N HIS A 35 0.17 -1.03 12.97
CA HIS A 35 -1.20 -1.48 13.22
C HIS A 35 -1.58 -2.49 12.15
N ASN A 36 -2.58 -3.33 12.41
CA ASN A 36 -3.11 -4.19 11.35
C ASN A 36 -3.72 -3.32 10.26
N GLY A 37 -3.30 -3.57 9.03
CA GLY A 37 -3.76 -2.83 7.86
C GLY A 37 -3.64 -3.68 6.61
N PRO A 38 -4.33 -3.26 5.55
CA PRO A 38 -4.37 -4.04 4.32
C PRO A 38 -3.02 -4.02 3.61
N LEU A 39 -2.79 -5.07 2.83
CA LEU A 39 -1.81 -5.06 1.75
C LEU A 39 -2.33 -4.15 0.64
N ALA A 40 -1.45 -3.28 0.15
CA ALA A 40 -1.71 -2.49 -1.03
C ALA A 40 -0.56 -2.65 -2.04
N LEU A 41 -0.92 -2.57 -3.32
CA LEU A 41 0.01 -2.58 -4.45
C LEU A 41 -0.13 -1.28 -5.23
N VAL A 42 0.97 -0.86 -5.86
CA VAL A 42 1.01 0.29 -6.76
C VAL A 42 1.44 -0.20 -8.15
N ASP A 43 0.59 0.09 -9.13
CA ASP A 43 0.82 -0.19 -10.55
C ASP A 43 1.11 1.14 -11.26
N GLY A 44 2.33 1.30 -11.76
CA GLY A 44 2.87 2.54 -12.35
C GLY A 44 4.15 3.02 -11.66
N ASP A 45 4.53 4.26 -11.95
CA ASP A 45 5.82 4.85 -11.55
C ASP A 45 5.62 6.02 -10.55
N PRO A 46 5.22 5.75 -9.30
CA PRO A 46 5.05 6.80 -8.30
C PRO A 46 6.39 7.50 -8.02
N THR A 47 6.34 8.82 -7.89
CA THR A 47 7.49 9.62 -7.45
C THR A 47 7.63 9.57 -5.94
N GLU A 48 8.78 9.99 -5.40
CA GLU A 48 8.98 10.07 -3.95
C GLU A 48 7.93 10.96 -3.25
N GLN A 49 7.45 12.02 -3.92
CA GLN A 49 6.40 12.89 -3.40
C GLN A 49 5.06 12.15 -3.26
N ASP A 50 4.79 11.18 -4.12
CA ASP A 50 3.56 10.37 -4.09
C ASP A 50 3.53 9.40 -2.92
N TYR A 51 4.69 8.98 -2.40
CA TYR A 51 4.77 7.96 -1.35
C TYR A 51 4.02 8.42 -0.10
N GLN A 52 4.16 9.69 0.27
CA GLN A 52 3.43 10.23 1.42
C GLN A 52 1.91 10.22 1.19
N GLN A 53 1.46 10.52 -0.04
CA GLN A 53 0.05 10.47 -0.38
C GLN A 53 -0.49 9.03 -0.38
N ILE A 54 0.26 8.09 -0.96
CA ILE A 54 -0.07 6.67 -1.01
C ILE A 54 -0.19 6.10 0.41
N ALA A 55 0.79 6.37 1.28
CA ALA A 55 0.79 5.94 2.67
C ALA A 55 -0.44 6.46 3.43
N LYS A 56 -0.78 7.74 3.28
CA LYS A 56 -1.98 8.35 3.90
C LYS A 56 -3.27 7.69 3.44
N VAL A 57 -3.37 7.31 2.17
CA VAL A 57 -4.58 6.63 1.67
C VAL A 57 -4.68 5.25 2.29
N VAL A 58 -3.60 4.46 2.29
CA VAL A 58 -3.64 3.09 2.83
C VAL A 58 -3.85 3.06 4.34
N ALA A 59 -3.26 3.99 5.08
CA ALA A 59 -3.47 4.11 6.53
C ALA A 59 -4.95 4.26 6.91
N ARG A 60 -5.77 4.93 6.07
CA ARG A 60 -7.22 5.12 6.32
C ARG A 60 -8.03 3.82 6.25
N TYR A 61 -7.52 2.80 5.57
CA TYR A 61 -8.19 1.50 5.43
C TYR A 61 -7.70 0.48 6.48
N GLY A 62 -6.79 0.86 7.37
CA GLY A 62 -6.31 0.01 8.47
C GLY A 62 -6.89 0.38 9.84
N GLN A 63 -6.52 -0.38 10.86
CA GLN A 63 -6.93 -0.16 12.25
C GLN A 63 -6.32 1.10 12.89
N GLY A 64 -5.23 1.64 12.31
CA GLY A 64 -4.59 2.88 12.76
C GLY A 64 -5.24 4.17 12.21
N ARG A 65 -6.39 4.10 11.55
CA ARG A 65 -7.01 5.27 10.88
C ARG A 65 -7.36 6.44 11.82
N ASP A 66 -7.57 6.14 13.11
CA ASP A 66 -7.97 7.09 14.15
C ASP A 66 -6.79 7.48 15.07
N THR A 67 -5.57 7.02 14.76
CA THR A 67 -4.36 7.36 15.51
C THR A 67 -3.65 8.58 14.92
N GLU A 68 -2.84 9.26 15.73
CA GLU A 68 -2.05 10.40 15.28
C GLU A 68 -1.07 10.03 14.16
N GLN A 69 -0.50 8.82 14.22
CA GLN A 69 0.49 8.33 13.27
C GLN A 69 0.34 6.83 12.99
N VAL A 70 0.61 6.47 11.73
CA VAL A 70 0.69 5.09 11.25
C VAL A 70 1.97 4.94 10.42
N SER A 71 2.83 4.01 10.83
CA SER A 71 4.02 3.63 10.06
C SER A 71 3.66 2.65 8.94
N ILE A 72 4.00 3.02 7.70
CA ILE A 72 3.84 2.23 6.48
C ILE A 72 5.20 1.83 5.95
N ARG A 73 5.37 0.55 5.60
CA ARG A 73 6.57 0.05 4.91
C ARG A 73 6.28 -0.08 3.42
N PHE A 74 7.16 0.46 2.59
CA PHE A 74 7.21 0.22 1.15
C PHE A 74 8.22 -0.88 0.85
N THR A 75 7.86 -1.80 -0.05
CA THR A 75 8.73 -2.88 -0.52
C THR A 75 8.75 -2.84 -2.03
N ASN A 76 9.93 -2.64 -2.62
CA ASN A 76 10.08 -2.63 -4.06
C ASN A 76 9.82 -4.01 -4.66
N GLN A 77 9.38 -4.01 -5.91
CA GLN A 77 9.31 -5.21 -6.74
C GLN A 77 10.71 -5.83 -6.90
N GLU A 78 10.77 -7.16 -6.91
CA GLU A 78 12.00 -7.90 -7.16
C GLU A 78 12.20 -7.97 -8.67
N GLN A 79 13.24 -7.30 -9.19
CA GLN A 79 13.66 -7.46 -10.58
C GLN A 79 14.16 -8.90 -10.77
N LYS A 80 13.58 -9.61 -11.74
CA LYS A 80 14.14 -10.86 -12.26
C LYS A 80 15.30 -10.56 -13.20
#